data_AF-A0A840WC00-F1
#
_entry.id   AF-A0A840WC00-F1
#
_cell.length_a   1.000
_cell.length_b   1.000
_cell.length_c   1.000
_cell.angle_alpha   90.00
_cell.angle_beta   90.00
_cell.angle_gamma   90.00
#
_symmetry.space_group_name_H-M   'P 1'
#
loop_
_entity.id
_entity.type
_entity.pdbx_description
1 polymer ?
#
loop_
_entity_poly.entity_id
_entity_poly.type
_entity_poly.pdbx_seq_one_letter_code
_entity_poly.pdbx_strand_id
1 'polypeptide(L)' 'MVGTARRVDVAAREVHLDSGATLGFDALIVATGSTPRHLNVDPRGVHAAARAGRLTTLHSMHDALRVRDRLARTPTRHA' A
#
# COMPACT_ATOMS: atom_id res chain seq x y z
N MET A 1 -2.51 1.55 -21.61
CA MET A 1 -2.40 0.76 -20.37
C MET A 1 -1.51 1.55 -19.42
N VAL A 2 -2.04 2.02 -18.29
CA VAL A 2 -1.25 2.78 -17.31
C VAL A 2 -0.50 1.79 -16.42
N GLY A 3 0.83 1.78 -16.50
CA GLY A 3 1.72 0.98 -15.65
C GLY A 3 2.12 1.73 -14.38
N THR A 4 2.78 1.03 -13.45
CA THR A 4 3.28 1.66 -12.22
C THR A 4 4.56 2.42 -12.53
N ALA A 5 4.62 3.71 -12.19
CA ALA A 5 5.88 4.47 -12.31
C ALA A 5 6.94 3.90 -11.34
N ARG A 6 8.13 3.59 -11.86
CA ARG A 6 9.27 3.07 -11.09
C ARG A 6 10.42 4.06 -10.96
N ARG A 7 10.61 4.91 -11.97
CA ARG A 7 11.64 5.96 -11.99
C ARG A 7 11.11 7.19 -12.71
N VAL A 8 11.43 8.36 -12.19
CA VAL A 8 11.22 9.64 -12.87
C VAL A 8 12.59 10.24 -13.15
N ASP A 9 12.88 10.48 -14.43
CA ASP A 9 14.07 11.19 -14.87
C ASP A 9 13.68 12.62 -15.24
N VAL A 10 13.89 13.56 -14.31
CA VAL A 10 13.44 14.95 -14.48
C VAL A 10 14.28 15.69 -15.52
N ALA A 11 15.55 15.30 -15.69
CA ALA A 11 16.45 15.91 -16.66
C ALA A 11 16.07 15.50 -18.09
N ALA A 12 15.81 14.20 -18.31
CA ALA A 12 15.33 13.69 -19.59
C ALA A 12 13.83 13.96 -19.83
N ARG A 13 13.09 14.35 -18.78
CA ARG A 13 11.62 14.49 -18.77
C ARG A 13 10.89 13.20 -19.12
N GLU A 14 11.29 12.12 -18.46
CA GLU A 14 10.77 10.77 -18.71
C GLU A 14 10.27 10.08 -17.44
N VAL A 15 9.24 9.25 -17.57
CA VAL A 15 8.78 8.30 -16.56
C VAL A 15 8.99 6.88 -17.07
N HIS A 16 9.71 6.07 -16.31
CA HIS A 16 9.90 4.65 -16.60
C HIS A 16 8.90 3.83 -15.80
N LEU A 17 8.13 3.01 -16.52
CA LEU A 17 7.09 2.16 -15.95
C LEU A 17 7.64 0.77 -15.60
N ASP A 18 6.91 0.06 -14.75
CA ASP A 18 7.19 -1.33 -14.38
C ASP A 18 7.16 -2.31 -15.56
N SER A 19 6.42 -1.99 -16.62
CA SER A 19 6.43 -2.75 -17.88
C SER A 19 7.71 -2.59 -18.70
N GLY A 20 8.62 -1.68 -18.30
CA GLY A 20 9.80 -1.29 -19.07
C GLY A 20 9.52 -0.19 -20.11
N ALA A 21 8.27 0.23 -20.29
CA ALA A 21 7.94 1.35 -21.15
C ALA A 21 8.43 2.69 -20.57
N THR A 22 8.78 3.62 -21.46
CA THR A 22 9.17 5.00 -21.12
C THR A 22 8.15 5.98 -21.68
N LEU A 23 7.71 6.93 -20.86
CA LEU A 23 6.79 8.00 -21.24
C LEU A 23 7.48 9.36 -21.09
N GLY A 24 7.56 10.14 -22.17
CA GLY A 24 7.99 11.54 -22.10
C GLY A 24 6.89 12.45 -21.54
N PHE A 25 7.27 13.57 -20.93
CA PHE A 25 6.33 14.58 -20.45
C PHE A 25 6.81 16.02 -20.68
N ASP A 26 5.86 16.93 -20.91
CA ASP A 26 6.12 18.37 -20.88
C ASP A 26 5.98 18.94 -19.46
N ALA A 27 5.04 18.39 -18.70
CA ALA A 27 4.80 18.70 -17.29
C ALA A 27 4.44 17.42 -16.52
N LEU A 28 4.86 17.34 -15.27
CA LEU A 28 4.60 16.20 -14.39
C LEU A 28 3.96 16.67 -13.07
N ILE A 29 2.79 16.12 -12.75
CA ILE A 29 2.13 16.30 -11.44
C ILE A 29 2.36 15.05 -10.61
N VAL A 30 2.97 15.21 -9.44
CA VAL A 30 3.15 14.11 -8.48
C VAL A 30 1.93 14.03 -7.57
N ALA A 31 1.13 13.00 -7.77
CA ALA A 31 -0.07 12.72 -6.98
C ALA A 31 -0.14 11.23 -6.57
N THR A 32 1.00 10.62 -6.25
CA THR A 32 1.14 9.18 -5.96
C THR A 32 0.51 8.74 -4.63
N GLY A 33 -0.06 9.66 -3.85
CA GLY A 33 -0.61 9.38 -2.53
C GLY A 33 0.49 9.03 -1.51
N SER A 34 0.11 8.29 -0.47
CA SER A 34 1.02 7.81 0.57
C SER A 34 1.17 6.28 0.51
N THR A 35 2.19 5.75 1.19
CA THR A 35 2.35 4.31 1.40
C THR A 35 2.18 4.04 2.89
N PRO A 36 1.37 3.04 3.29
CA PRO A 36 1.19 2.75 4.70
C PRO A 36 2.50 2.24 5.30
N ARG A 37 2.82 2.69 6.51
CA ARG A 37 4.02 2.27 7.23
C ARG A 37 3.72 0.99 7.99
N HIS A 38 4.57 -0.02 7.81
CA HIS A 38 4.54 -1.20 8.65
C HIS A 38 5.21 -0.90 10.00
N LEU A 39 4.59 -1.39 11.08
CA LEU A 39 5.15 -1.28 12.42
C LEU A 39 6.37 -2.24 12.53
N ASN A 40 7.57 -1.67 12.46
CA ASN A 40 8.85 -2.37 12.67
C ASN A 40 9.37 -2.25 14.12
N VAL A 41 8.55 -1.70 15.02
CA VAL A 41 8.83 -1.70 16.45
C VAL A 41 8.37 -3.05 17.03
N ASP A 42 9.04 -3.53 18.08
CA ASP A 42 8.58 -4.69 18.89
C ASP A 42 7.88 -4.26 20.21
N PRO A 43 6.75 -3.53 20.18
CA PRO A 43 5.81 -3.59 21.28
C PRO A 43 5.31 -5.03 21.37
N ARG A 44 5.25 -5.54 22.61
CA ARG A 44 4.86 -6.92 22.94
C ARG A 44 3.76 -7.45 22.01
N GLY A 45 4.14 -8.37 21.12
CA GLY A 45 3.21 -9.13 20.29
C GLY A 45 2.94 -8.59 18.88
N VAL A 46 3.56 -7.50 18.42
CA VAL A 46 3.41 -7.01 17.03
C VAL A 46 3.82 -8.07 16.01
N HIS A 47 4.98 -8.70 16.18
CA HIS A 47 5.41 -9.80 15.30
C HIS A 47 4.47 -11.01 15.36
N ALA A 48 3.95 -11.34 16.54
CA ALA A 48 2.99 -12.43 16.69
C ALA A 48 1.63 -12.10 16.03
N ALA A 49 1.17 -10.86 16.13
CA ALA A 49 -0.03 -10.38 15.46
C ALA A 49 0.15 -10.35 13.93
N ALA A 50 1.31 -9.91 13.44
CA ALA A 50 1.65 -9.94 12.02
C ALA A 50 1.67 -11.37 11.47
N ARG A 51 2.40 -12.31 12.13
CA ARG A 51 2.41 -13.73 11.74
C ARG A 51 1.03 -14.38 11.79
N ALA A 52 0.20 -14.00 12.76
CA ALA A 52 -1.18 -14.48 12.86
C ALA A 52 -2.17 -13.80 11.90
N GLY A 53 -1.70 -12.90 11.02
CA GLY A 53 -2.57 -12.14 10.10
C GLY A 53 -3.58 -11.24 10.81
N ARG A 54 -3.28 -10.81 12.04
CA ARG A 54 -4.11 -9.93 12.88
C ARG A 54 -3.63 -8.48 12.89
N LEU A 55 -2.47 -8.19 12.30
CA LEU A 55 -2.00 -6.83 12.03
C LEU A 55 -2.25 -6.51 10.56
N THR A 56 -2.95 -5.40 10.30
CA THR A 56 -3.22 -4.89 8.95
C THR A 56 -3.19 -3.37 8.96
N THR A 57 -2.97 -2.77 7.80
CA THR A 57 -3.14 -1.34 7.57
C THR A 57 -4.61 -1.04 7.23
N LEU A 58 -4.98 0.25 7.19
CA LEU A 58 -6.26 0.74 6.67
C LEU A 58 -6.00 1.99 5.82
N HIS A 59 -5.42 1.78 4.64
CA HIS A 59 -5.04 2.84 3.72
C HIS A 59 -5.73 2.71 2.35
N SER A 60 -5.97 1.47 1.90
CA SER A 60 -6.61 1.18 0.62
C SER A 60 -8.01 0.57 0.79
N MET A 61 -8.80 0.54 -0.29
CA MET A 61 -10.05 -0.22 -0.31
C MET A 61 -9.81 -1.72 -0.05
N HIS A 62 -8.70 -2.27 -0.58
CA HIS A 62 -8.32 -3.65 -0.31
C HIS A 62 -8.13 -3.89 1.20
N ASP A 63 -7.50 -2.96 1.91
CA ASP A 63 -7.31 -3.03 3.35
C ASP A 63 -8.65 -3.05 4.09
N ALA A 64 -9.59 -2.19 3.69
CA ALA A 64 -10.92 -2.12 4.28
C ALA A 64 -11.70 -3.42 4.11
N LEU A 65 -11.65 -4.02 2.92
CA LEU A 65 -12.28 -5.32 2.66
C LEU A 65 -11.67 -6.41 3.55
N ARG A 66 -10.34 -6.43 3.70
CA ARG A 66 -9.65 -7.37 4.61
C ARG A 66 -10.10 -7.20 6.06
N VAL A 67 -10.22 -5.97 6.55
CA VAL A 67 -10.71 -5.67 7.91
C VAL A 67 -12.15 -6.17 8.07
N ARG A 68 -13.05 -5.81 7.15
CA ARG A 68 -14.45 -6.25 7.16
C ARG A 68 -14.57 -7.77 7.22
N ASP A 69 -13.88 -8.48 6.34
CA ASP A 69 -13.94 -9.93 6.26
C ASP A 69 -13.39 -10.58 7.54
N ARG A 70 -12.40 -9.96 8.20
CA ARG A 70 -11.86 -10.45 9.47
C ARG A 70 -12.84 -10.25 10.62
N LEU A 71 -13.52 -9.12 10.67
CA LEU A 71 -14.56 -8.82 11.66
C LEU A 71 -15.76 -9.75 11.49
N ALA A 72 -16.21 -10.01 10.26
CA ALA A 72 -17.32 -10.92 9.98
C ALA A 72 -17.05 -12.38 10.44
N ARG A 73 -15.79 -12.80 10.46
CA ARG A 73 -15.37 -14.13 10.95
C ARG A 73 -15.11 -14.18 12.46
N THR A 74 -15.20 -13.05 13.15
CA THR A 74 -14.96 -12.99 14.59
C THR A 74 -16.32 -12.93 15.29
N PRO A 75 -16.66 -13.91 16.15
CA PRO A 75 -17.93 -13.85 16.88
C PRO A 75 -17.96 -12.57 17.73
N THR A 76 -19.02 -11.77 17.56
CA THR A 76 -19.27 -10.58 18.36
C THR A 76 -19.58 -11.01 19.78
N ARG A 77 -18.56 -11.00 20.65
CA ARG A 77 -18.77 -11.06 22.11
C ARG A 77 -19.26 -9.68 22.56
N HIS A 78 -20.57 -9.49 22.59
CA HIS A 78 -21.18 -8.45 23.42
C HIS A 78 -21.38 -9.09 24.80
N ALA A 79 -20.67 -8.56 25.80
CA ALA A 79 -20.96 -8.81 27.20
C ALA A 79 -22.00 -7.80 27.67
#